data_AF-A0A2N5RNG7-F1
#
_entry.id   AF-A0A2N5RNG7-F1
#
_cell.length_a   1.000
_cell.length_b   1.000
_cell.length_c   1.000
_cell.angle_alpha   90.00
_cell.angle_beta   90.00
_cell.angle_gamma   90.00
#
_symmetry.space_group_name_H-M   'P 1'
#
loop_
_entity.id
_entity.type
_entity.pdbx_description
1 polymer ?
#
loop_
_entity_poly.entity_id
_entity_poly.type
_entity_poly.pdbx_seq_one_letter_code
_entity_poly.pdbx_strand_id
1 'polypeptide(L)'
;MKKKVTIKLGKRTYSLVTDEDTEVVRKTIEKIEKDFRRYEEFVDEVGMDYILFVMLANTVLENMKMLEEVRNLKKKLSQFLKDGE
;
A
#
# COMPACT_ATOMS: atom_id res chain seq x y z
N MET A 1 -1.06 -16.17 -15.07
CA MET A 1 0.29 -16.25 -15.68
C MET A 1 1.15 -15.19 -15.01
N LYS A 2 2.36 -15.54 -14.54
CA LYS A 2 3.26 -14.55 -13.91
C LYS A 2 3.72 -13.53 -14.94
N LYS A 3 3.63 -12.25 -14.61
CA LYS A 3 4.10 -11.12 -15.41
C LYS A 3 5.14 -10.32 -14.64
N LYS A 4 6.11 -9.79 -15.38
CA LYS A 4 7.12 -8.87 -14.84
C LYS A 4 6.59 -7.44 -14.99
N VAL A 5 6.69 -6.67 -13.91
CA VAL A 5 6.19 -5.32 -13.78
C VAL A 5 7.34 -4.43 -13.36
N THR A 6 7.50 -3.30 -14.02
CA THR A 6 8.58 -2.37 -13.76
C THR A 6 8.04 -1.11 -13.10
N ILE A 7 8.69 -0.67 -12.02
CA ILE A 7 8.31 0.52 -11.26
C ILE A 7 9.50 1.47 -11.26
N LYS A 8 9.26 2.75 -11.58
CA LYS A 8 10.31 3.78 -11.58
C LYS A 8 10.11 4.73 -10.41
N LEU A 9 11.09 4.79 -9.51
CA LEU A 9 11.10 5.70 -8.36
C LEU A 9 12.34 6.58 -8.46
N GLY A 10 12.13 7.84 -8.85
CA GLY A 10 13.20 8.78 -9.16
C GLY A 10 14.14 8.23 -10.25
N LYS A 11 15.43 8.09 -9.91
CA LYS A 11 16.47 7.56 -10.80
C LYS A 11 16.59 6.03 -10.76
N ARG A 12 15.81 5.33 -9.93
CA ARG A 12 15.89 3.87 -9.75
C ARG A 12 14.73 3.17 -10.41
N THR A 13 14.98 1.93 -10.84
CA THR A 13 14.01 1.06 -11.48
C THR A 13 13.96 -0.26 -10.74
N TYR A 14 12.76 -0.66 -10.34
CA TYR A 14 12.48 -1.89 -9.62
C TYR A 14 11.67 -2.83 -10.51
N SER A 15 11.86 -4.13 -10.34
CA SER A 15 11.10 -5.15 -11.05
C SER A 15 10.41 -6.07 -10.06
N LEU A 16 9.10 -6.20 -10.22
CA LEU A 16 8.22 -7.12 -9.50
C LEU A 16 7.80 -8.24 -10.45
N VAL A 17 7.67 -9.46 -9.93
CA VAL A 17 6.99 -10.55 -10.64
C VAL A 17 5.72 -10.88 -9.88
N THR A 18 4.58 -10.85 -10.56
CA THR A 18 3.26 -11.08 -9.96
C THR A 18 2.33 -11.77 -10.94
N ASP A 19 1.37 -12.54 -10.45
CA ASP A 19 0.26 -13.11 -11.22
C ASP A 19 -1.08 -12.38 -10.97
N GLU A 20 -1.06 -11.31 -10.19
CA GLU A 20 -2.21 -10.45 -9.88
C GLU A 20 -2.85 -9.83 -11.12
N ASP A 21 -4.10 -9.40 -10.97
CA ASP A 21 -4.83 -8.70 -12.02
C ASP A 21 -4.13 -7.40 -12.47
N THR A 22 -4.21 -7.07 -13.77
CA THR A 22 -3.50 -5.92 -14.33
C THR A 22 -3.97 -4.59 -13.76
N GLU A 23 -5.26 -4.45 -13.48
CA GLU A 23 -5.81 -3.22 -12.90
C GLU A 23 -5.39 -3.07 -11.43
N VAL A 24 -5.35 -4.18 -10.69
CA VAL A 24 -4.83 -4.21 -9.30
C VAL A 24 -3.36 -3.78 -9.29
N VAL A 25 -2.55 -4.36 -10.18
CA VAL A 25 -1.14 -4.01 -10.34
C VAL A 25 -0.99 -2.52 -10.68
N ARG A 26 -1.75 -2.01 -11.66
CA ARG A 26 -1.69 -0.60 -12.07
C ARG A 26 -1.98 0.34 -10.91
N LYS A 27 -3.09 0.13 -10.18
CA LYS A 27 -3.46 0.93 -9.01
C LYS A 27 -2.39 0.88 -7.92
N THR A 28 -1.78 -0.29 -7.73
CA THR A 28 -0.71 -0.48 -6.74
C THR A 28 0.53 0.35 -7.11
N ILE A 29 0.95 0.33 -8.38
CA ILE A 29 2.07 1.15 -8.85
C ILE A 29 1.76 2.64 -8.68
N GLU A 30 0.56 3.08 -9.06
CA GLU A 30 0.14 4.48 -8.93
C GLU A 30 0.18 4.95 -7.47
N LYS A 31 -0.23 4.09 -6.53
CA LYS A 31 -0.10 4.37 -5.09
C LYS A 31 1.36 4.50 -4.68
N ILE A 32 2.22 3.54 -5.05
CA ILE A 32 3.65 3.55 -4.71
C ILE A 32 4.33 4.81 -5.25
N GLU A 33 4.10 5.17 -6.52
CA GLU A 33 4.68 6.37 -7.13
C GLU A 33 4.17 7.65 -6.47
N LYS A 34 2.88 7.71 -6.13
CA LYS A 34 2.30 8.84 -5.40
C LYS A 34 2.91 8.99 -4.02
N ASP A 35 3.09 7.90 -3.29
CA ASP A 35 3.69 7.91 -1.96
C ASP A 35 5.17 8.31 -2.03
N PHE A 36 5.90 7.81 -3.03
CA PHE A 36 7.30 8.19 -3.25
C PHE A 36 7.47 9.69 -3.53
N ARG A 37 6.61 10.31 -4.34
CA ARG A 37 6.67 11.75 -4.63
C ARG A 37 6.62 12.64 -3.37
N ARG A 38 6.04 12.15 -2.27
CA ARG A 38 5.98 12.88 -0.99
C ARG A 38 7.33 12.90 -0.26
N TYR A 39 8.23 12.01 -0.63
CA TYR A 39 9.50 11.79 0.04
C TYR A 39 10.71 12.00 -0.88
N GLU A 40 10.48 12.23 -2.17
CA GLU A 40 11.52 12.31 -3.20
C GLU A 40 12.57 13.38 -2.87
N GLU A 41 12.16 14.52 -2.32
CA GLU A 41 13.06 15.61 -1.93
C GLU A 41 14.06 15.24 -0.83
N PHE A 42 13.74 14.24 0.00
CA PHE A 42 14.61 13.80 1.09
C PHE A 42 15.57 12.67 0.67
N VAL A 43 15.44 12.14 -0.55
CA VAL A 43 16.25 10.98 -0.99
C VAL A 43 17.75 11.28 -0.94
N ASP A 44 18.15 12.50 -1.28
CA ASP A 44 19.57 12.91 -1.26
C ASP A 44 20.10 13.11 0.17
N GLU A 45 19.21 13.37 1.14
CA GLU A 45 19.56 13.57 2.55
C GLU A 45 19.67 12.24 3.32
N VAL A 46 18.65 11.39 3.23
CA VAL A 46 18.51 10.19 4.08
C VAL A 46 18.72 8.88 3.32
N GLY A 47 18.82 8.94 1.99
CA GLY A 47 19.02 7.77 1.14
C GLY A 47 17.72 7.03 0.79
N MET A 48 17.76 6.36 -0.37
CA MET A 48 16.61 5.64 -0.93
C MET A 48 16.06 4.55 0.01
N ASP A 49 16.93 3.81 0.68
CA ASP A 49 16.54 2.66 1.50
C ASP A 49 15.70 3.11 2.70
N TYR A 50 16.04 4.27 3.29
CA TYR A 50 15.25 4.87 4.36
C TYR A 50 13.87 5.30 3.87
N ILE A 51 13.78 5.93 2.68
CA ILE A 51 12.50 6.31 2.09
C ILE A 51 11.61 5.08 1.84
N LEU A 52 12.17 4.02 1.26
CA LEU A 52 11.44 2.78 1.02
C LEU A 52 10.96 2.14 2.33
N PHE A 53 11.78 2.17 3.39
CA PHE A 53 11.38 1.69 4.71
C PHE A 53 10.22 2.51 5.29
N VAL A 54 10.26 3.84 5.21
CA VAL A 54 9.17 4.72 5.68
C VAL A 54 7.88 4.44 4.90
N MET A 55 7.96 4.31 3.58
CA MET A 55 6.79 3.96 2.75
C MET A 55 6.18 2.61 3.14
N LEU A 56 7.03 1.60 3.40
CA LEU A 56 6.58 0.29 3.85
C LEU A 56 5.92 0.38 5.24
N ALA A 57 6.57 1.06 6.20
CA ALA A 57 6.04 1.23 7.55
C ALA A 57 4.68 1.92 7.54
N ASN A 58 4.52 2.99 6.75
CA ASN A 58 3.25 3.69 6.59
C ASN A 58 2.17 2.80 5.99
N THR A 59 2.50 1.99 4.98
CA THR A 59 1.57 1.03 4.37
C THR A 59 1.11 -0.02 5.38
N VAL A 60 2.02 -0.55 6.20
CA VAL A 60 1.70 -1.52 7.25
C VAL A 60 0.79 -0.88 8.31
N LEU A 61 1.08 0.35 8.74
CA LEU A 61 0.25 1.08 9.70
C LEU A 61 -1.16 1.33 9.16
N GLU A 62 -1.29 1.73 7.89
CA GLU A 62 -2.58 1.92 7.23
C GLU A 62 -3.40 0.62 7.19
N ASN A 63 -2.76 -0.50 6.80
CA ASN A 63 -3.40 -1.81 6.78
C ASN A 63 -3.88 -2.26 8.18
N MET A 64 -3.10 -1.98 9.22
CA MET A 64 -3.50 -2.28 10.61
C MET A 64 -4.74 -1.47 11.04
N LYS A 65 -4.80 -0.18 10.68
CA LYS A 65 -5.98 0.66 10.94
C LYS A 65 -7.21 0.16 10.17
N MET A 66 -7.07 -0.14 8.88
CA MET A 66 -8.17 -0.70 8.08
C MET A 66 -8.70 -2.01 8.66
N LEU A 67 -7.81 -2.90 9.12
CA LEU A 67 -8.21 -4.15 9.75
C LEU A 67 -9.04 -3.91 11.03
N GLU A 68 -8.65 -2.94 11.83
CA GLU A 68 -9.38 -2.55 13.03
C GLU A 68 -10.76 -1.95 12.69
N GLU A 69 -10.84 -1.07 11.70
CA GLU A 69 -12.09 -0.51 11.20
C GLU A 69 -13.05 -1.60 10.71
N VAL A 70 -12.56 -2.55 9.92
CA VAL A 70 -13.35 -3.70 9.45
C VAL A 70 -13.87 -4.53 10.63
N ARG A 71 -13.03 -4.79 11.65
CA ARG A 71 -13.47 -5.49 12.87
C ARG A 71 -14.56 -4.72 13.61
N ASN A 72 -14.43 -3.40 13.71
CA ASN A 72 -15.42 -2.54 14.37
C ASN A 72 -16.75 -2.50 13.60
N LEU A 73 -16.70 -2.38 12.27
CA LEU A 73 -17.90 -2.47 11.43
C LEU A 73 -18.59 -3.82 11.55
N LYS A 74 -17.82 -4.92 11.56
CA LYS A 74 -18.36 -6.27 11.77
C LYS A 74 -19.08 -6.40 13.11
N LYS A 75 -18.50 -5.85 14.20
CA LYS A 75 -19.14 -5.82 15.52
C LYS A 75 -20.47 -5.07 15.50
N LYS A 76 -20.51 -3.87 14.89
CA LYS A 76 -21.74 -3.06 14.77
C LYS A 76 -22.82 -3.79 13.99
N LEU A 77 -22.47 -4.44 12.88
CA LEU A 77 -23.41 -5.25 12.09
C LEU A 77 -23.96 -6.43 12.90
N SER A 78 -23.11 -7.14 13.64
CA SER A 78 -23.55 -8.25 14.49
C SER A 78 -24.45 -7.80 15.65
N GLN A 79 -24.23 -6.60 16.20
CA GLN A 79 -25.13 -6.03 17.21
C GLN A 79 -26.49 -5.68 16.61
N PHE A 80 -26.50 -4.97 15.48
CA PHE A 80 -27.73 -4.61 14.79
C PHE A 80 -28.58 -5.83 14.40
N LEU A 81 -27.95 -6.91 13.94
CA LEU A 81 -28.65 -8.16 13.59
C LEU A 81 -29.22 -8.90 14.82
N LYS A 82 -28.63 -8.72 16.01
CA LYS A 82 -29.13 -9.31 17.25
C LYS A 82 -30.26 -8.51 17.90
N ASP A 83 -30.25 -7.20 17.72
CA ASP A 83 -31.28 -6.30 18.26
C ASP A 83 -32.55 -6.26 17.38
N GLY A 84 -32.51 -6.88 16.19
CA GLY A 84 -33.63 -6.97 15.25
C GLY A 84 -34.40 -8.30 15.27
N GLU A 85 -34.03 -9.25 16.14
CA GLU A 85 -34.83 -10.42 16.55
C GLU A 85 -35.61 -10.11 17.84
#